data_AF-A0A544UA35-F1
#
_entry.id   AF-A0A544UA35-F1
#
_cell.length_a   1.000
_cell.length_b   1.000
_cell.length_c   1.000
_cell.angle_alpha   90.00
_cell.angle_beta   90.00
_cell.angle_gamma   90.00
#
_symmetry.space_group_name_H-M   'P 1'
#
loop_
_entity.id
_entity.type
_entity.pdbx_description
1 polymer ?
#
loop_
_entity_poly.entity_id
_entity_poly.type
_entity_poly.pdbx_seq_one_letter_code
_entity_poly.pdbx_strand_id
1 'polypeptide(L)'
;MSEETNIGVKERFYEELTEGQRALFMFYVYYNHISKSLIEFYWWCAYFMAQPKNWAAIKACFKYFNDEPFLLLLEKIERELKQHNHPTTLENFTITRDELNHNKELHASFESLYAIFENIYPTTIEKINTLIEKNLQDFIQIEK
;
A
#
# COMPACT_ATOMS: atom_id res chain seq x y z
N MET A 1 -21.28 11.52 -17.43
CA MET A 1 -21.12 10.10 -17.04
C MET A 1 -21.16 10.06 -15.52
N SER A 2 -21.94 9.15 -14.91
CA SER A 2 -22.05 9.08 -13.45
C SER A 2 -20.76 8.52 -12.82
N GLU A 3 -20.50 8.83 -11.55
CA GLU A 3 -19.35 8.30 -10.80
C GLU A 3 -19.38 6.76 -10.72
N GLU A 4 -20.56 6.16 -10.60
CA GLU A 4 -20.75 4.71 -10.61
C GLU A 4 -20.31 4.08 -11.94
N THR A 5 -20.59 4.74 -13.07
CA THR A 5 -20.12 4.28 -14.39
C THR A 5 -18.61 4.35 -14.51
N ASN A 6 -17.95 5.29 -13.81
CA ASN A 6 -16.51 5.47 -13.83
C ASN A 6 -15.79 4.44 -12.93
N ILE A 7 -16.35 4.16 -11.75
CA ILE A 7 -15.82 3.12 -10.84
C ILE A 7 -15.84 1.75 -11.52
N GLY A 8 -16.97 1.38 -12.13
CA GLY A 8 -17.09 0.09 -12.83
C GLY A 8 -16.23 -0.03 -14.11
N VAL A 9 -15.72 1.07 -14.67
CA VAL A 9 -14.76 1.02 -15.79
C VAL A 9 -13.33 0.85 -15.27
N LYS A 10 -12.98 1.50 -14.16
CA LYS A 10 -11.65 1.36 -13.53
C LYS A 10 -11.42 -0.03 -12.96
N GLU A 11 -12.43 -0.63 -12.33
CA GLU A 11 -12.32 -1.99 -11.81
C GLU A 11 -12.13 -3.02 -12.93
N ARG A 12 -12.90 -2.92 -14.02
CA ARG A 12 -12.73 -3.78 -15.20
C ARG A 12 -11.35 -3.63 -15.84
N PHE A 13 -10.86 -2.40 -16.00
CA PHE A 13 -9.52 -2.17 -16.50
C PHE A 13 -8.46 -2.83 -15.60
N TYR A 14 -8.61 -2.75 -14.27
CA TYR A 14 -7.69 -3.41 -13.34
C TYR A 14 -7.75 -4.94 -13.42
N GLU A 15 -8.93 -5.52 -13.70
CA GLU A 15 -9.11 -6.96 -13.90
C GLU A 15 -8.43 -7.47 -15.19
N GLU A 16 -8.40 -6.65 -16.24
CA GLU A 16 -7.73 -6.94 -17.52
C GLU A 16 -6.20 -6.89 -17.44
N LEU A 17 -5.63 -6.30 -16.38
CA LEU A 17 -4.19 -6.28 -16.16
C LEU A 17 -3.64 -7.67 -15.80
N THR A 18 -2.43 -7.97 -16.26
CA THR A 18 -1.68 -9.13 -15.79
C THR A 18 -1.41 -9.04 -14.29
N GLU A 19 -1.02 -10.16 -13.66
CA GLU A 19 -0.63 -10.15 -12.24
C GLU A 19 0.54 -9.19 -11.98
N GLY A 20 1.56 -9.18 -12.85
CA GLY A 20 2.70 -8.27 -12.77
C GLY A 20 2.30 -6.79 -12.90
N GLN A 21 1.41 -6.45 -13.83
CA GLN A 21 0.89 -5.09 -13.99
C GLN A 21 0.07 -4.64 -12.78
N ARG A 22 -0.80 -5.50 -12.24
CA ARG A 22 -1.54 -5.20 -11.01
C ARG A 22 -0.62 -4.98 -9.82
N ALA A 23 0.40 -5.83 -9.65
CA ALA A 23 1.39 -5.69 -8.59
C ALA A 23 2.15 -4.37 -8.71
N LEU A 24 2.66 -4.04 -9.90
CA LEU A 24 3.37 -2.80 -10.16
C LEU A 24 2.48 -1.56 -9.95
N PHE A 25 1.24 -1.61 -10.41
CA PHE A 25 0.26 -0.54 -10.20
C PHE A 25 0.01 -0.30 -8.71
N MET A 26 -0.25 -1.36 -7.94
CA MET A 26 -0.50 -1.23 -6.50
C MET A 26 0.73 -0.76 -5.74
N PHE A 27 1.93 -1.23 -6.10
CA PHE A 27 3.19 -0.69 -5.56
C PHE A 27 3.28 0.81 -5.80
N TYR A 28 3.10 1.25 -7.05
CA TYR A 28 3.25 2.65 -7.43
C TYR A 28 2.23 3.55 -6.71
N VAL A 29 0.96 3.14 -6.68
CA VAL A 29 -0.10 3.86 -5.96
C VAL A 29 0.26 3.99 -4.48
N TYR A 30 0.64 2.90 -3.82
CA TYR A 30 0.93 2.92 -2.40
C TYR A 30 2.20 3.72 -2.08
N TYR A 31 3.30 3.46 -2.79
CA TYR A 31 4.61 4.08 -2.56
C TYR A 31 4.57 5.61 -2.71
N ASN A 32 3.92 6.13 -3.76
CA ASN A 32 3.86 7.58 -3.99
C ASN A 32 3.14 8.33 -2.87
N HIS A 33 2.27 7.64 -2.15
CA HIS A 33 1.54 8.21 -1.03
C HIS A 33 2.36 8.13 0.25
N ILE A 34 2.90 6.96 0.60
CA ILE A 34 3.57 6.74 1.89
C ILE A 34 5.00 7.32 1.98
N SER A 35 5.68 7.54 0.86
CA SER A 35 7.10 7.94 0.81
C SER A 35 7.37 9.41 1.14
N LYS A 36 6.33 10.22 1.37
CA LYS A 36 6.47 11.68 1.47
C LYS A 36 6.95 12.18 2.83
N SER A 37 6.50 11.54 3.91
CA SER A 37 6.83 11.87 5.29
C SER A 37 6.26 10.83 6.24
N LEU A 38 6.69 10.83 7.51
CA LEU A 38 6.10 10.01 8.57
C LEU A 38 4.58 10.19 8.69
N ILE A 39 4.08 11.43 8.58
CA ILE A 39 2.65 11.74 8.70
C ILE A 39 1.88 11.15 7.52
N GLU A 40 2.40 11.28 6.29
CA GLU A 40 1.77 10.68 5.11
C GLU A 40 1.84 9.16 5.17
N PHE A 41 2.98 8.59 5.59
CA PHE A 41 3.14 7.16 5.83
C PHE A 41 2.05 6.63 6.77
N TYR A 42 1.88 7.25 7.93
CA TYR A 42 0.82 6.90 8.88
C TYR A 42 -0.58 6.99 8.27
N TRP A 43 -0.92 8.17 7.73
CA TRP A 43 -2.30 8.44 7.31
C TRP A 43 -2.72 7.53 6.14
N TRP A 44 -1.83 7.31 5.17
CA TRP A 44 -2.12 6.43 4.05
C TRP A 44 -2.17 4.96 4.45
N CYS A 45 -1.37 4.52 5.42
CA CYS A 45 -1.51 3.18 5.99
C CYS A 45 -2.90 2.97 6.59
N ALA A 46 -3.37 3.91 7.42
CA ALA A 46 -4.72 3.86 7.98
C ALA A 46 -5.79 3.88 6.89
N TYR A 47 -5.66 4.77 5.90
CA TYR A 47 -6.61 4.92 4.79
C TYR A 47 -6.73 3.66 3.93
N PHE A 48 -5.61 3.03 3.58
CA PHE A 48 -5.64 1.79 2.79
C PHE A 48 -6.12 0.60 3.62
N MET A 49 -5.77 0.52 4.91
CA MET A 49 -6.28 -0.53 5.81
C MET A 49 -7.82 -0.47 5.93
N ALA A 50 -8.40 0.74 5.93
CA ALA A 50 -9.85 0.94 5.93
C ALA A 50 -10.54 0.54 4.60
N GLN A 51 -9.79 0.03 3.63
CA GLN A 51 -10.28 -0.47 2.34
C GLN A 51 -9.79 -1.91 2.14
N PRO A 52 -10.50 -2.93 2.67
CA PRO A 52 -9.99 -4.30 2.74
C PRO A 52 -9.50 -4.88 1.41
N LYS A 53 -10.19 -4.58 0.30
CA LYS A 53 -9.76 -4.99 -1.05
C LYS A 53 -8.42 -4.38 -1.43
N ASN A 54 -8.24 -3.08 -1.21
CA ASN A 54 -6.99 -2.38 -1.55
C ASN A 54 -5.85 -2.82 -0.64
N TRP A 55 -6.10 -3.00 0.66
CA TRP A 55 -5.09 -3.51 1.59
C TRP A 55 -4.62 -4.92 1.23
N ALA A 56 -5.55 -5.82 0.87
CA ALA A 56 -5.21 -7.15 0.38
C ALA A 56 -4.39 -7.09 -0.91
N ALA A 57 -4.74 -6.21 -1.85
CA ALA A 57 -4.00 -6.01 -3.10
C ALA A 57 -2.58 -5.46 -2.87
N ILE A 58 -2.39 -4.55 -1.91
CA ILE A 58 -1.07 -4.05 -1.50
C ILE A 58 -0.21 -5.19 -0.95
N LYS A 59 -0.75 -6.03 -0.06
CA LYS A 59 -0.02 -7.20 0.45
C LYS A 59 0.31 -8.21 -0.66
N ALA A 60 -0.63 -8.46 -1.57
CA ALA A 60 -0.44 -9.35 -2.70
C ALA A 60 0.69 -8.86 -3.62
N CYS A 61 0.81 -7.54 -3.83
CA CYS A 61 1.93 -6.93 -4.55
C CYS A 61 3.29 -7.30 -3.93
N PHE A 62 3.51 -7.07 -2.63
CA PHE A 62 4.81 -7.40 -2.01
C PHE A 62 5.07 -8.91 -1.95
N LYS A 63 4.01 -9.72 -1.89
CA LYS A 63 4.13 -11.17 -2.07
C LYS A 63 4.59 -11.54 -3.48
N TYR A 64 4.03 -10.94 -4.52
CA TYR A 64 4.42 -11.16 -5.92
C TYR A 64 5.90 -10.85 -6.15
N PHE A 65 6.40 -9.75 -5.59
CA PHE A 65 7.81 -9.37 -5.67
C PHE A 65 8.74 -10.16 -4.73
N ASN A 66 8.22 -11.16 -4.00
CA ASN A 66 8.94 -11.92 -2.97
C ASN A 66 9.64 -10.99 -1.94
N ASP A 67 8.95 -9.92 -1.55
CA ASP A 67 9.47 -8.92 -0.62
C ASP A 67 8.96 -9.11 0.81
N GLU A 68 9.39 -10.22 1.41
CA GLU A 68 9.03 -10.60 2.77
C GLU A 68 9.27 -9.50 3.83
N PRO A 69 10.39 -8.75 3.81
CA PRO A 69 10.59 -7.64 4.76
C PRO A 69 9.48 -6.59 4.72
N PHE A 70 8.99 -6.26 3.51
CA PHE A 70 7.92 -5.28 3.35
C PHE A 70 6.57 -5.87 3.75
N LEU A 71 6.31 -7.14 3.46
CA LEU A 71 5.11 -7.82 3.92
C LEU A 71 5.02 -7.84 5.45
N LEU A 72 6.11 -8.15 6.15
CA LEU A 72 6.20 -8.11 7.61
C LEU A 72 5.99 -6.70 8.17
N LEU A 73 6.46 -5.67 7.47
CA LEU A 73 6.19 -4.27 7.83
C LEU A 73 4.69 -3.97 7.76
N LEU A 74 4.00 -4.36 6.70
CA LEU A 74 2.55 -4.18 6.57
C LEU A 74 1.76 -4.89 7.66
N GLU A 75 2.17 -6.09 8.06
CA GLU A 75 1.55 -6.81 9.17
C GLU A 75 1.76 -6.10 10.52
N LYS A 76 2.95 -5.53 10.75
CA LYS A 76 3.21 -4.72 11.95
C LYS A 76 2.32 -3.48 11.96
N ILE A 77 2.27 -2.74 10.86
CA ILE A 77 1.39 -1.56 10.69
C ILE A 77 -0.06 -1.92 10.99
N GLU A 78 -0.57 -3.01 10.41
CA GLU A 78 -1.96 -3.43 10.63
C GLU A 78 -2.23 -3.78 12.10
N ARG A 79 -1.28 -4.43 12.79
CA ARG A 79 -1.41 -4.72 14.21
C ARG A 79 -1.45 -3.44 15.05
N GLU A 80 -0.54 -2.51 14.81
CA GLU A 80 -0.48 -1.24 15.54
C GLU A 80 -1.77 -0.43 15.35
N LEU A 81 -2.25 -0.30 14.11
CA LEU A 81 -3.50 0.41 13.81
C LEU A 81 -4.71 -0.25 14.48
N LYS A 82 -4.80 -1.59 14.46
CA LYS A 82 -5.89 -2.30 15.15
C LYS A 82 -5.83 -2.15 16.67
N GLN A 83 -4.63 -2.17 17.26
CA GLN A 83 -4.47 -1.94 18.71
C GLN A 83 -4.95 -0.56 19.14
N HIS A 84 -4.85 0.43 18.24
CA HIS A 84 -5.33 1.79 18.47
C HIS A 84 -6.77 2.04 17.99
N ASN A 85 -7.52 0.97 17.66
CA ASN A 85 -8.92 1.02 17.22
C ASN A 85 -9.16 1.81 15.91
N HIS A 86 -8.16 1.85 15.02
CA HIS A 86 -8.37 2.44 13.69
C HIS A 86 -9.44 1.67 12.91
N PRO A 87 -10.26 2.39 12.12
CA PRO A 87 -11.36 1.80 11.38
C PRO A 87 -10.86 0.82 10.29
N THR A 88 -11.58 -0.28 10.13
CA THR A 88 -11.33 -1.28 9.07
C THR A 88 -12.18 -1.07 7.82
N THR A 89 -13.05 -0.04 7.82
CA THR A 89 -13.92 0.34 6.71
C THR A 89 -13.95 1.87 6.56
N LEU A 90 -14.25 2.37 5.36
CA LEU A 90 -14.37 3.80 5.11
C LEU A 90 -15.62 4.45 5.72
N GLU A 91 -16.66 3.68 6.02
CA GLU A 91 -17.92 4.18 6.58
C GLU A 91 -17.74 5.00 7.86
N ASN A 92 -16.73 4.65 8.68
CA ASN A 92 -16.41 5.33 9.93
C ASN A 92 -14.98 5.93 9.91
N PHE A 93 -14.45 6.27 8.74
CA PHE A 93 -13.10 6.81 8.63
C PHE A 93 -13.03 8.27 9.04
N THR A 94 -12.72 8.51 10.32
CA THR A 94 -12.55 9.87 10.89
C THR A 94 -11.09 10.22 11.19
N ILE A 95 -10.15 9.36 10.78
CA ILE A 95 -8.73 9.49 11.10
C ILE A 95 -8.14 10.70 10.36
N THR A 96 -7.49 11.57 11.13
CA THR A 96 -6.81 12.75 10.59
C THR A 96 -5.30 12.60 10.68
N ARG A 97 -4.58 13.39 9.89
CA ARG A 97 -3.11 13.46 9.96
C ARG A 97 -2.63 13.91 11.34
N ASP A 98 -3.38 14.80 11.97
CA ASP A 98 -3.05 15.37 13.27
C ASP A 98 -3.15 14.36 14.41
N GLU A 99 -3.88 13.27 14.24
CA GLU A 99 -4.05 12.25 15.28
C GLU A 99 -2.71 11.65 15.72
N LEU A 100 -1.74 11.54 14.80
CA LEU A 100 -0.39 11.12 15.11
C LEU A 100 0.32 12.08 16.08
N ASN A 101 0.06 13.39 15.98
CA ASN A 101 0.65 14.41 16.85
C ASN A 101 0.07 14.38 18.27
N HIS A 102 -1.17 13.89 18.43
CA HIS A 102 -1.89 13.90 19.70
C HIS A 102 -1.73 12.59 20.50
N ASN A 103 -1.32 11.50 19.85
CA ASN A 103 -1.08 10.22 20.49
C ASN A 103 0.41 9.86 20.48
N LYS A 104 1.09 10.07 21.61
CA LYS A 104 2.55 9.85 21.74
C LYS A 104 2.97 8.39 21.57
N GLU A 105 2.13 7.45 21.99
CA GLU A 105 2.43 6.01 21.86
C GLU A 105 2.36 5.60 20.39
N LEU A 106 1.26 5.96 19.72
CA LEU A 106 1.09 5.74 18.28
C LEU A 106 2.20 6.43 17.47
N HIS A 107 2.57 7.65 17.85
CA HIS A 107 3.67 8.39 17.22
C HIS A 107 4.99 7.61 17.30
N ALA A 108 5.37 7.16 18.50
CA ALA A 108 6.62 6.41 18.70
C ALA A 108 6.62 5.06 17.93
N SER A 109 5.48 4.36 17.91
CA SER A 109 5.31 3.15 17.09
C SER A 109 5.52 3.45 15.61
N PHE A 110 4.88 4.50 15.08
CA PHE A 110 4.99 4.86 13.67
C PHE A 110 6.34 5.44 13.28
N GLU A 111 7.05 6.14 14.18
CA GLU A 111 8.46 6.52 13.96
C GLU A 111 9.33 5.28 13.76
N SER A 112 9.13 4.25 14.59
CA SER A 112 9.87 2.98 14.48
C SER A 112 9.54 2.24 13.19
N LEU A 113 8.26 2.20 12.80
CA LEU A 113 7.81 1.58 11.55
C LEU A 113 8.32 2.35 10.32
N TYR A 114 8.34 3.67 10.39
CA TYR A 114 8.83 4.53 9.31
C TYR A 114 10.34 4.38 9.13
N ALA A 115 11.11 4.27 10.20
CA ALA A 115 12.54 3.96 10.12
C ALA A 115 12.79 2.58 9.47
N ILE A 116 11.95 1.57 9.74
CA ILE A 116 12.01 0.27 9.05
C ILE A 116 11.72 0.46 7.56
N PHE A 117 10.66 1.19 7.21
CA PHE A 117 10.31 1.53 5.83
C PHE A 117 11.48 2.18 5.09
N GLU A 118 12.07 3.24 5.66
CA GLU A 118 13.20 3.97 5.08
C GLU A 118 14.42 3.07 4.85
N ASN A 119 14.63 2.07 5.72
CA ASN A 119 15.72 1.12 5.57
C ASN A 119 15.47 0.04 4.51
N ILE A 120 14.23 -0.44 4.35
CA ILE A 120 13.94 -1.56 3.43
C ILE A 120 13.55 -1.12 2.02
N TYR A 121 12.99 0.09 1.85
CA TYR A 121 12.44 0.51 0.55
C TYR A 121 13.48 0.55 -0.59
N PRO A 122 14.77 0.90 -0.40
CA PRO A 122 15.70 0.93 -1.52
C PRO A 122 15.90 -0.47 -2.12
N THR A 123 15.98 -1.48 -1.25
CA THR A 123 16.06 -2.88 -1.65
C THR A 123 14.76 -3.36 -2.30
N THR A 124 13.60 -2.90 -1.82
CA THR A 124 12.32 -3.18 -2.49
C THR A 124 12.31 -2.68 -3.93
N ILE A 125 12.75 -1.44 -4.18
CA ILE A 125 12.82 -0.87 -5.53
C ILE A 125 13.79 -1.69 -6.41
N GLU A 126 14.94 -2.08 -5.88
CA GLU A 126 15.92 -2.91 -6.60
C GLU A 126 15.33 -4.28 -6.98
N LYS A 127 14.62 -4.94 -6.07
CA LYS A 127 13.93 -6.21 -6.34
C LYS A 127 12.89 -6.07 -7.46
N ILE A 128 12.06 -5.02 -7.39
CA ILE A 128 11.03 -4.75 -8.39
C ILE A 128 11.66 -4.52 -9.76
N ASN A 129 12.67 -3.64 -9.86
CA ASN A 129 13.36 -3.35 -11.11
C ASN A 129 14.00 -4.62 -11.70
N THR A 130 14.69 -5.39 -10.86
CA THR A 130 15.33 -6.66 -11.28
C THR A 130 14.30 -7.67 -11.80
N LEU A 131 13.12 -7.76 -11.16
CA LEU A 131 12.06 -8.66 -11.60
C LEU A 131 11.47 -8.22 -12.95
N ILE A 132 11.24 -6.92 -13.12
CA ILE A 132 10.72 -6.34 -14.37
C ILE A 132 11.70 -6.60 -15.52
N GLU A 133 12.99 -6.31 -15.32
CA GLU A 133 14.02 -6.50 -16.34
C GLU A 133 14.12 -7.96 -16.80
N LYS A 134 13.93 -8.92 -15.89
CA LYS A 134 13.97 -10.35 -16.19
C LYS A 134 12.70 -10.89 -16.84
N ASN A 135 11.55 -10.22 -16.66
CA ASN A 135 10.23 -10.72 -17.06
C ASN A 135 9.41 -9.63 -17.78
N LEU A 136 10.04 -8.85 -18.66
CA LEU A 136 9.43 -7.67 -19.30
C LEU A 136 8.04 -7.95 -19.92
N GLN A 137 7.82 -9.15 -20.46
CA GLN A 137 6.54 -9.52 -21.08
C GLN A 137 5.37 -9.44 -20.08
N ASP A 138 5.59 -9.80 -18.82
CA ASP A 138 4.57 -9.78 -17.77
C ASP A 138 4.12 -8.36 -17.41
N PHE A 139 4.88 -7.33 -17.82
CA PHE A 139 4.62 -5.93 -17.48
C PHE A 139 4.21 -5.08 -18.68
N ILE A 140 4.65 -5.43 -19.89
CA ILE A 140 4.44 -4.61 -21.11
C ILE A 140 3.24 -5.11 -21.92
N GLN A 141 2.88 -6.38 -21.80
CA GLN A 141 1.80 -6.95 -22.60
C GLN A 141 0.44 -6.55 -22.03
N ILE A 142 -0.30 -5.70 -22.73
CA ILE A 142 -1.72 -5.48 -22.48
C ILE A 142 -2.43 -6.61 -23.22
N GLU A 143 -2.99 -7.59 -22.49
CA GLU A 143 -3.84 -8.60 -23.11
C GLU A 143 -4.99 -7.88 -23.85
N LYS A 144 -5.21 -8.26 -25.11
CA LYS A 144 -6.20 -7.65 -26.00
C LYS A 144 -7.57 -8.26 -25.81
#